data_AF-A6W1P1-F1
#
_entry.id   AF-A6W1P1-F1
#
_cell.length_a   1.000
_cell.length_b   1.000
_cell.length_c   1.000
_cell.angle_alpha   90.00
_cell.angle_beta   90.00
_cell.angle_gamma   90.00
#
_symmetry.space_group_name_H-M   'P 1'
#
loop_
_entity.id
_entity.type
_entity.pdbx_description
1 polymer ?
#
loop_
_entity_poly.entity_id
_entity_poly.type
_entity_poly.pdbx_seq_one_letter_code
_entity_poly.pdbx_strand_id
1 'polypeptide(L)'
;MSNKDGRIPLNVSLLKEQRRRCGLSQEKFAEQCLKQGLLVSMSSIKRAELGMNVLYRTAAHIAKFYDIPVETLLIDDAKNAPSDHPLSSHTPQKIGKSASEGDTKIDL
;
A
#
# COMPACT_ATOMS: atom_id res chain seq x y z
N MET A 1 -13.95 9.76 -20.67
CA MET A 1 -12.95 10.85 -20.75
C MET A 1 -11.74 10.32 -21.51
N SER A 2 -11.46 10.85 -22.69
CA SER A 2 -10.43 10.31 -23.59
C SER A 2 -9.04 10.47 -22.98
N ASN A 3 -8.37 9.36 -22.65
CA ASN A 3 -7.00 9.31 -22.14
C ASN A 3 -6.01 9.76 -23.25
N LYS A 4 -5.95 11.06 -23.52
CA LYS A 4 -5.14 11.66 -24.59
C LYS A 4 -3.62 11.47 -24.43
N ASP A 5 -3.16 11.07 -23.23
CA ASP A 5 -1.73 10.99 -22.91
C ASP A 5 -1.21 9.56 -22.71
N GLY A 6 -1.99 8.52 -23.02
CA GLY A 6 -1.60 7.13 -22.79
C GLY A 6 -1.41 6.78 -21.30
N ARG A 7 -2.07 7.53 -20.42
CA ARG A 7 -2.09 7.29 -18.98
C ARG A 7 -3.23 6.35 -18.62
N ILE A 8 -2.93 5.39 -17.76
CA ILE A 8 -3.83 4.33 -17.34
C ILE A 8 -3.99 4.31 -15.81
N PRO A 9 -5.18 3.97 -15.31
CA PRO A 9 -5.42 3.79 -13.89
C PRO A 9 -4.87 2.44 -13.42
N LEU A 10 -4.36 2.37 -12.19
CA LEU A 10 -3.82 1.16 -11.58
C LEU A 10 -4.52 0.81 -10.27
N ASN A 11 -4.50 -0.48 -9.90
CA ASN A 11 -5.03 -0.98 -8.64
C ASN A 11 -4.10 -0.57 -7.47
N VAL A 12 -4.50 0.47 -6.75
CA VAL A 12 -3.74 1.05 -5.63
C VAL A 12 -3.49 0.04 -4.51
N SER A 13 -4.51 -0.76 -4.17
CA SER A 13 -4.43 -1.75 -3.09
C SER A 13 -3.39 -2.81 -3.40
N LEU A 14 -3.42 -3.35 -4.62
CA LEU A 14 -2.44 -4.31 -5.11
C LEU A 14 -1.02 -3.73 -5.12
N LEU A 15 -0.84 -2.51 -5.63
CA LEU A 15 0.48 -1.86 -5.67
C LEU A 15 1.10 -1.72 -4.27
N LYS A 16 0.31 -1.23 -3.31
CA LYS A 16 0.77 -1.07 -1.92
C LYS A 16 1.03 -2.43 -1.28
N GLU A 17 0.19 -3.42 -1.55
CA GLU A 17 0.37 -4.77 -1.04
C GLU A 17 1.66 -5.40 -1.55
N GLN A 18 1.92 -5.38 -2.85
CA GLN A 18 3.15 -5.95 -3.42
C GLN A 18 4.39 -5.25 -2.89
N ARG A 19 4.37 -3.90 -2.79
CA ARG A 19 5.48 -3.16 -2.20
C ARG A 19 5.74 -3.57 -0.75
N ARG A 20 4.68 -3.72 0.06
CA ARG A 20 4.79 -4.17 1.46
C ARG A 20 5.29 -5.61 1.58
N ARG A 21 4.85 -6.53 0.70
CA ARG A 21 5.34 -7.92 0.66
C ARG A 21 6.84 -7.98 0.40
N CYS A 22 7.37 -7.07 -0.41
CA CYS A 22 8.81 -6.93 -0.61
C CYS A 22 9.54 -6.19 0.54
N GLY A 23 8.83 -5.68 1.55
CA GLY A 23 9.42 -4.92 2.67
C GLY A 23 9.97 -3.55 2.28
N LEU A 24 9.45 -2.92 1.21
CA LEU A 24 10.04 -1.71 0.64
C LEU A 24 9.27 -0.44 1.03
N SER A 25 10.01 0.63 1.38
CA SER A 25 9.48 1.99 1.27
C SER A 25 9.29 2.37 -0.19
N GLN A 26 8.56 3.45 -0.47
CA GLN A 26 8.47 3.98 -1.84
C GLN A 26 9.86 4.31 -2.39
N GLU A 27 10.71 4.93 -1.55
CA GLU A 27 12.08 5.32 -1.91
C GLU A 27 12.93 4.11 -2.25
N LYS A 28 12.87 3.06 -1.42
CA LYS A 28 13.59 1.83 -1.68
C LYS A 28 13.10 1.13 -2.94
N PHE A 29 11.79 1.17 -3.21
CA PHE A 29 11.23 0.63 -4.44
C PHE A 29 11.74 1.38 -5.68
N ALA A 30 11.79 2.71 -5.64
CA ALA A 30 12.35 3.51 -6.73
C ALA A 30 13.84 3.21 -6.97
N GLU A 31 14.63 3.11 -5.90
CA GLU A 31 16.04 2.72 -5.99
C GLU A 31 16.21 1.34 -6.62
N GLN A 32 15.43 0.34 -6.20
CA GLN A 32 15.56 -1.01 -6.74
C GLN A 32 15.12 -1.09 -8.21
N CYS A 33 14.07 -0.36 -8.60
CA CYS A 33 13.71 -0.20 -10.01
C CYS A 33 14.90 0.33 -10.81
N LEU A 34 15.52 1.41 -10.35
CA LEU A 34 16.68 2.01 -11.03
C LEU A 34 17.86 1.03 -11.14
N LYS A 35 18.15 0.26 -10.09
CA LYS A 35 19.20 -0.77 -10.10
C LYS A 35 18.97 -1.86 -11.15
N GLN A 36 17.72 -2.12 -11.52
CA GLN A 36 17.33 -3.07 -12.56
C GLN A 36 17.16 -2.41 -13.95
N GLY A 37 17.50 -1.12 -14.09
CA GLY A 37 17.28 -0.36 -15.33
C GLY A 37 15.82 -0.02 -15.62
N LEU A 38 14.92 -0.20 -14.64
CA LEU A 38 13.51 0.12 -14.74
C LEU A 38 13.30 1.58 -14.37
N LEU A 39 12.99 2.41 -15.37
CA LEU A 39 12.81 3.86 -15.18
C LEU A 39 11.48 4.17 -14.49
N VAL A 40 11.46 4.02 -13.16
CA VAL A 40 10.33 4.32 -12.29
C VAL A 40 10.81 5.24 -11.18
N SER A 41 10.41 6.51 -11.24
CA SER A 41 10.78 7.49 -10.23
C SER A 41 9.89 7.43 -8.99
N MET A 42 10.40 7.98 -7.89
CA MET A 42 9.62 8.20 -6.66
C MET A 42 8.29 8.89 -6.89
N SER A 43 8.28 9.97 -7.69
CA SER A 43 7.06 10.72 -8.00
C SER A 43 6.07 9.91 -8.85
N SER A 44 6.54 8.92 -9.60
CA SER A 44 5.70 8.01 -10.38
C SER A 44 5.04 6.97 -9.47
N ILE A 45 5.80 6.41 -8.53
CA ILE A 45 5.29 5.50 -7.50
C ILE A 45 4.27 6.21 -6.61
N LYS A 46 4.60 7.40 -6.11
CA LYS A 46 3.67 8.20 -5.28
C LYS A 46 2.36 8.48 -6.02
N ARG A 47 2.42 8.85 -7.30
CA ARG A 47 1.22 9.04 -8.13
C ARG A 47 0.39 7.77 -8.23
N ALA A 48 1.02 6.65 -8.59
CA ALA A 48 0.35 5.36 -8.73
C ALA A 48 -0.32 4.94 -7.41
N GLU A 49 0.36 5.08 -6.27
CA GLU A 49 -0.17 4.71 -4.95
C GLU A 49 -1.19 5.71 -4.36
N LEU A 50 -1.34 6.87 -4.99
CA LEU A 50 -2.43 7.83 -4.72
C LEU A 50 -3.62 7.63 -5.68
N GLY A 51 -3.57 6.66 -6.60
CA GLY A 51 -4.63 6.40 -7.57
C GLY A 51 -4.62 7.33 -8.78
N MET A 52 -3.56 8.11 -8.98
CA MET A 52 -3.41 8.95 -10.15
C MET A 52 -2.95 8.13 -11.35
N ASN A 53 -3.51 8.39 -12.53
CA ASN A 53 -3.12 7.68 -13.75
C ASN A 53 -1.63 7.90 -14.07
N VAL A 54 -0.96 6.82 -14.45
CA VAL A 54 0.46 6.82 -14.85
C VAL A 54 0.60 6.36 -16.29
N LEU A 55 1.72 6.67 -16.94
CA LEU A 55 1.99 6.20 -18.29
C LEU A 55 2.04 4.67 -18.33
N TYR A 56 1.56 4.07 -19.41
CA TYR A 56 1.63 2.61 -19.59
C TYR A 56 3.06 2.05 -19.42
N ARG A 57 4.09 2.77 -19.90
CA ARG A 57 5.50 2.38 -19.69
C ARG A 57 5.88 2.24 -18.21
N THR A 58 5.33 3.10 -17.36
CA THR A 58 5.57 3.07 -15.92
C THR A 58 4.89 1.86 -15.31
N ALA A 59 3.63 1.59 -15.70
CA ALA A 59 2.93 0.39 -15.27
C ALA A 59 3.66 -0.89 -15.71
N ALA A 60 4.16 -0.95 -16.95
CA ALA A 60 4.92 -2.08 -17.47
C ALA A 60 6.23 -2.31 -16.70
N HIS A 61 6.96 -1.25 -16.35
CA HIS A 61 8.16 -1.36 -15.51
C HIS A 61 7.84 -1.83 -14.08
N ILE A 62 6.75 -1.33 -13.49
CA ILE A 62 6.29 -1.79 -12.17
C ILE A 62 5.89 -3.28 -12.22
N ALA A 63 5.16 -3.68 -13.25
CA ALA A 63 4.76 -5.08 -13.47
C ALA A 63 5.98 -5.99 -13.64
N LYS A 64 6.96 -5.55 -14.44
CA LYS A 64 8.24 -6.24 -14.61
C LYS A 64 9.03 -6.38 -13.31
N PHE A 65 9.03 -5.35 -12.46
CA PHE A 65 9.70 -5.44 -11.15
C PHE A 65 9.09 -6.52 -10.25
N TYR A 66 7.76 -6.62 -10.26
CA TYR A 66 7.02 -7.63 -9.47
C TYR A 66 6.90 -8.99 -10.16
N ASP A 67 7.44 -9.12 -11.38
CA ASP A 67 7.32 -10.32 -12.23
C ASP A 67 5.86 -10.78 -12.43
N ILE A 68 4.99 -9.83 -12.78
CA ILE A 68 3.57 -10.07 -13.07
C ILE A 68 3.17 -9.45 -14.41
N PRO A 69 2.08 -9.94 -15.04
CA PRO A 69 1.49 -9.26 -16.19
C PRO A 69 1.03 -7.84 -15.84
N VAL A 70 1.19 -6.90 -16.77
CA VAL A 70 0.80 -5.49 -16.54
C VAL A 70 -0.72 -5.34 -16.39
N GLU A 71 -1.49 -6.22 -17.02
CA GLU A 71 -2.95 -6.32 -16.93
C GLU A 71 -3.40 -6.55 -15.48
N THR A 72 -2.61 -7.29 -14.69
CA THR A 72 -2.90 -7.54 -13.27
C THR A 72 -2.86 -6.26 -12.43
N LEU A 73 -2.09 -5.25 -12.87
CA LEU A 73 -2.02 -3.95 -12.19
C LEU A 73 -3.15 -3.00 -12.58
N LEU A 74 -3.90 -3.27 -13.65
CA LEU A 74 -4.97 -2.39 -14.09
C LEU A 74 -6.16 -2.48 -13.13
N ILE A 75 -6.95 -1.41 -13.08
CA ILE A 75 -8.25 -1.48 -12.42
C ILE A 75 -9.16 -2.33 -13.30
N ASP A 76 -9.56 -3.49 -12.79
CA ASP A 76 -10.76 -4.18 -13.26
C ASP A 76 -11.95 -3.35 -12.77
N ASP A 77 -12.69 -2.73 -13.68
CA ASP A 77 -13.91 -1.98 -13.35
C ASP A 77 -14.93 -2.85 -12.56
N ALA A 78 -14.83 -4.18 -12.65
CA ALA A 78 -15.65 -5.15 -11.92
C ALA A 78 -15.23 -5.40 -10.46
N LYS A 79 -14.01 -5.04 -10.03
CA LYS A 79 -13.45 -5.40 -8.70
C LYS A 79 -13.21 -4.22 -7.77
N ASN A 80 -13.34 -2.98 -8.26
CA ASN A 80 -12.96 -1.77 -7.53
C ASN A 80 -14.17 -1.02 -6.93
N ALA A 81 -15.18 -1.77 -6.48
CA ALA A 81 -16.08 -1.22 -5.47
C ALA A 81 -15.22 -0.89 -4.23
N PRO A 82 -15.32 0.33 -3.66
CA PRO A 82 -14.58 0.67 -2.47
C PRO A 82 -15.03 -0.28 -1.36
N SER A 83 -14.15 -1.23 -1.01
CA SER A 83 -14.27 -1.94 0.24
C SER A 83 -13.97 -0.94 1.35
N ASP A 84 -15.02 -0.34 1.91
CA ASP A 84 -15.01 0.39 3.16
C ASP A 84 -14.46 -0.55 4.25
N HIS A 85 -13.14 -0.58 4.40
CA HIS A 85 -12.51 -1.09 5.60
C HIS A 85 -12.51 0.07 6.61
N PRO A 86 -13.41 0.07 7.63
CA PRO A 86 -13.30 1.04 8.70
C PRO A 86 -11.94 0.82 9.37
N LEU A 87 -11.13 1.89 9.39
CA LEU A 87 -9.90 1.98 10.15
C LEU A 87 -10.19 1.50 11.58
N SER A 88 -9.51 0.44 12.00
CA SER A 88 -9.47 -0.04 13.38
C SER A 88 -9.27 1.13 14.34
N SER A 89 -10.28 1.40 15.17
CA SER A 89 -10.23 2.34 16.27
C SER A 89 -9.24 1.84 17.31
N HIS A 90 -7.98 2.27 17.22
CA HIS A 90 -7.06 2.19 18.35
C HIS A 90 -7.45 3.23 19.39
N THR A 91 -8.21 2.80 20.39
CA THR A 91 -8.51 3.54 21.61
C THR A 91 -7.20 3.78 22.38
N PRO A 92 -6.86 5.02 22.81
CA PRO A 92 -5.73 5.24 23.69
C PRO A 92 -6.01 4.59 25.06
N GLN A 93 -5.18 3.63 25.45
CA GLN A 93 -5.25 2.97 26.75
C GLN A 93 -4.85 3.96 27.84
N LYS A 94 -5.82 4.27 28.71
CA LYS A 94 -5.68 5.13 29.88
C LYS A 94 -4.80 4.42 30.92
N ILE A 95 -3.59 4.93 31.16
CA ILE A 95 -2.72 4.49 32.26
C ILE A 95 -3.32 5.04 33.56
N GLY A 96 -4.05 4.17 34.28
CA GLY A 96 -4.53 4.43 35.63
C GLY A 96 -3.47 4.03 36.66
N LYS A 97 -3.10 5.00 37.51
CA LYS A 97 -2.23 4.86 38.67
C LYS A 97 -2.78 3.88 39.72
N SER A 98 -1.82 3.27 40.40
CA SER A 98 -1.88 2.36 41.54
C SER A 98 -2.72 2.84 42.73
N ALA A 99 -3.38 1.89 43.40
CA ALA A 99 -3.61 1.91 44.84
C ALA A 99 -3.67 0.46 45.37
N SER A 100 -2.85 0.21 46.37
CA SER A 100 -2.72 -1.00 47.19
C SER A 100 -3.78 -1.08 48.29
N GLU A 101 -4.01 -2.30 48.79
CA GLU A 101 -4.69 -2.76 50.03
C GLU A 101 -5.71 -3.85 49.65
N GLY A 102 -5.85 -5.00 50.30
CA GLY A 102 -5.31 -5.56 51.54
C GLY A 102 -6.10 -6.87 51.82
N ASP A 103 -5.68 -7.56 52.87
CA ASP A 103 -6.38 -8.64 53.59
C ASP A 103 -6.39 -10.09 53.06
N THR A 104 -5.43 -10.82 53.61
CA THR A 104 -5.36 -12.27 53.77
C THR A 104 -6.45 -12.77 54.73
N LYS A 105 -7.34 -13.67 54.28
CA LYS A 105 -8.03 -14.60 55.19
C LYS A 105 -8.63 -15.81 54.47
N ILE A 106 -8.06 -17.00 54.68
CA ILE A 106 -8.73 -18.30 54.62
C ILE A 106 -7.93 -19.21 55.58
N ASP A 107 -8.32 -19.30 56.86
CA ASP A 107 -9.24 -20.28 57.49
C ASP A 107 -8.80 -21.75 57.35
N LEU A 108 -8.62 -22.39 58.51
CA LEU A 108 -8.09 -23.73 58.77
C LEU A 108 -9.23 -24.75 58.85
#